data_AF-A0A0B8T5J1-F1
#
_entry.id   AF-A0A0B8T5J1-F1
#
_cell.length_a   1.000
_cell.length_b   1.000
_cell.length_c   1.000
_cell.angle_alpha   90.00
_cell.angle_beta   90.00
_cell.angle_gamma   90.00
#
_symmetry.space_group_name_H-M   'P 1'
#
loop_
_entity.id
_entity.type
_entity.pdbx_description
1 polymer ?
#
loop_
_entity_poly.entity_id
_entity_poly.type
_entity_poly.pdbx_seq_one_letter_code
_entity_poly.pdbx_strand_id
1 'polypeptide(L)' 'MSAGFTKYFNFVFMYVIKVKGVAKIPDYVQLRDEAFTLLAYFRVDRPDKSLEKIGLGDKAAYIMQVVDEMPFGQIKKIDV' A
#
# COMPACT_ATOMS: atom_id res chain seq x y z
N MET A 1 3.49 34.96 -21.71
CA MET A 1 2.19 34.27 -21.57
C MET A 1 2.23 33.08 -22.51
N SER A 2 2.20 31.81 -22.11
CA SER A 2 1.42 31.15 -21.06
C SER A 2 2.28 30.27 -20.13
N ALA A 3 2.14 30.46 -18.82
CA ALA A 3 2.50 29.45 -17.84
C ALA A 3 1.49 28.29 -17.97
N GLY A 4 2.00 27.10 -18.30
CA GLY A 4 1.20 25.93 -18.66
C GLY A 4 1.54 24.69 -17.83
N PHE A 5 1.48 24.84 -16.50
CA PHE A 5 0.91 23.83 -15.61
C PHE A 5 1.47 22.38 -15.74
N THR A 6 2.71 22.15 -15.33
CA THR A 6 3.14 20.85 -14.80
C THR A 6 2.37 20.63 -13.49
N LYS A 7 1.15 20.11 -13.62
CA LYS A 7 0.18 19.88 -12.55
C LYS A 7 0.73 18.77 -11.66
N TYR A 8 1.39 19.19 -10.59
CA TYR A 8 1.73 18.45 -9.37
C TYR A 8 1.48 16.93 -9.46
N PHE A 9 2.54 16.16 -9.70
CA PHE A 9 2.60 14.79 -9.17
C PHE A 9 2.51 14.93 -7.65
N ASN A 10 1.29 14.83 -7.11
CA ASN A 10 1.07 14.81 -5.68
C ASN A 10 1.50 13.42 -5.21
N PHE A 11 2.77 13.28 -4.81
CA PHE A 11 3.23 12.08 -4.14
C PHE A 11 2.44 11.95 -2.84
N VAL A 12 1.64 10.89 -2.72
CA VAL A 12 0.98 10.58 -1.46
C VAL A 12 1.86 9.57 -0.75
N PHE A 13 2.39 9.95 0.41
CA PHE A 13 3.12 9.02 1.24
C PHE A 13 2.17 8.06 1.96
N MET A 14 2.50 6.77 1.92
CA MET A 14 1.76 5.74 2.66
C MET A 14 2.73 4.81 3.40
N TYR A 15 2.22 4.07 4.39
CA TYR A 15 2.95 3.02 5.08
C TYR A 15 2.37 1.64 4.75
N VAL A 16 3.25 0.73 4.34
CA VAL A 16 2.95 -0.70 4.16
C VAL A 16 3.45 -1.45 5.39
N ILE A 17 2.59 -2.30 5.97
CA ILE A 17 2.95 -3.18 7.08
C ILE A 17 2.60 -4.61 6.71
N LYS A 18 3.57 -5.53 6.82
CA LYS A 18 3.37 -6.96 6.54
C LYS A 18 3.36 -7.73 7.85
N VAL A 19 2.23 -8.34 8.17
CA VAL A 19 1.97 -9.01 9.45
C VAL A 19 1.94 -10.52 9.24
N LYS A 20 2.74 -11.24 10.03
CA LYS A 20 2.78 -12.69 10.01
C LYS A 20 1.56 -13.25 10.76
N GLY A 21 0.78 -14.07 10.09
CA GLY A 21 -0.29 -14.83 10.71
C GLY A 21 0.26 -15.94 11.61
N VAL A 22 -0.47 -16.28 12.66
CA VAL A 22 -0.14 -17.37 13.58
C VAL A 22 -1.15 -18.51 13.46
N ALA A 23 -0.66 -19.75 13.51
CA ALA A 23 -1.46 -20.97 13.40
C ALA A 23 -2.39 -20.97 12.17
N LYS A 24 -3.71 -20.79 12.38
CA LYS A 24 -4.73 -20.81 11.32
C LYS A 24 -5.00 -19.43 10.70
N ILE A 25 -4.38 -18.37 11.22
CA ILE A 25 -4.56 -17.00 10.72
C ILE A 25 -3.59 -16.80 9.55
N PRO A 26 -4.05 -16.31 8.38
CA PRO A 26 -3.18 -16.05 7.24
C PRO A 26 -2.30 -14.81 7.44
N ASP A 27 -1.34 -14.63 6.54
CA ASP A 27 -0.50 -13.44 6.49
C ASP A 27 -1.26 -12.26 5.89
N TYR A 28 -1.02 -11.06 6.42
CA TYR A 28 -1.75 -9.85 6.02
C TYR A 28 -0.83 -8.67 5.68
N VAL A 29 -1.38 -7.77 4.89
CA VAL A 29 -0.85 -6.45 4.56
C VAL A 29 -1.80 -5.38 5.08
N GLN A 30 -1.24 -4.32 5.67
CA GLN A 30 -1.95 -3.10 6.00
C GLN A 30 -1.35 -1.95 5.20
N LEU A 31 -2.21 -1.13 4.60
CA LEU A 31 -1.85 0.18 4.10
C LEU A 31 -2.37 1.23 5.07
N ARG A 32 -1.52 2.19 5.41
CA ARG A 32 -1.86 3.30 6.31
C ARG A 32 -1.45 4.64 5.72
N ASP A 33 -2.20 5.69 6.05
CA ASP A 33 -1.82 7.06 5.73
C ASP A 33 -0.75 7.60 6.69
N GLU A 34 -0.38 8.87 6.55
CA GLU A 34 0.62 9.53 7.39
C GLU A 34 0.22 9.67 8.86
N ALA A 35 -1.08 9.70 9.15
CA ALA A 35 -1.63 9.68 10.50
C ALA A 35 -1.77 8.24 11.05
N PHE A 36 -1.24 7.25 10.32
CA PHE A 36 -1.39 5.82 10.59
C PHE A 36 -2.84 5.31 10.60
N THR A 37 -3.78 6.02 9.95
CA THR A 37 -5.15 5.54 9.71
C THR A 37 -5.11 4.32 8.80
N LEU A 38 -5.89 3.28 9.12
CA LEU A 38 -5.98 2.08 8.27
C LEU A 38 -6.76 2.38 6.99
N LEU A 39 -6.09 2.34 5.84
CA LEU A 39 -6.69 2.56 4.52
C LEU A 39 -7.15 1.25 3.88
N ALA A 40 -6.31 0.22 3.93
CA ALA A 40 -6.62 -1.11 3.39
C ALA A 40 -6.01 -2.22 4.25
N TYR A 41 -6.70 -3.36 4.29
CA TYR A 41 -6.27 -4.57 4.96
C TYR A 41 -6.63 -5.77 4.10
N PHE A 42 -5.63 -6.56 3.71
CA PHE A 42 -5.83 -7.71 2.81
C PHE A 42 -4.79 -8.80 3.05
N ARG A 43 -5.06 -10.02 2.59
CA ARG A 43 -4.15 -11.15 2.75
C ARG A 43 -3.02 -11.08 1.71
N VAL A 44 -1.82 -11.53 2.08
CA VAL A 44 -0.67 -11.57 1.14
C VAL A 44 -0.95 -12.47 -0.06
N ASP A 45 -1.56 -13.64 0.17
CA ASP A 45 -1.84 -14.65 -0.86
C ASP A 45 -3.08 -14.36 -1.71
N ARG A 46 -3.84 -13.32 -1.35
CA ARG A 46 -5.02 -12.84 -2.07
C ARG A 46 -4.98 -11.32 -2.05
N PRO A 47 -4.19 -10.67 -2.92
CA PRO A 47 -4.25 -9.24 -3.12
C PRO A 47 -5.67 -8.89 -3.58
N ASP A 48 -6.50 -8.61 -2.60
CA ASP A 48 -7.92 -8.39 -2.74
C ASP A 48 -8.14 -7.16 -3.64
N LYS A 49 -9.36 -7.00 -4.16
CA LYS A 49 -9.81 -5.76 -4.81
C LYS A 49 -9.79 -4.54 -3.86
N SER A 50 -9.29 -4.70 -2.64
CA SER A 50 -9.09 -3.66 -1.64
C SER A 50 -8.31 -2.47 -2.17
N LEU A 51 -7.30 -2.66 -3.02
CA LEU A 51 -6.54 -1.55 -3.62
C LEU A 51 -7.39 -0.77 -4.64
N GLU A 52 -8.18 -1.46 -5.46
CA GLU A 52 -9.12 -0.81 -6.39
C GLU A 52 -10.15 0.05 -5.65
N LYS A 53 -10.68 -0.44 -4.53
CA LYS A 53 -11.69 0.26 -3.71
C LYS A 53 -11.20 1.57 -3.12
N ILE A 54 -9.89 1.72 -2.92
CA ILE A 54 -9.27 2.96 -2.40
C ILE A 54 -8.59 3.79 -3.50
N GLY A 55 -8.83 3.47 -4.77
CA GLY A 55 -8.30 4.23 -5.91
C GLY A 55 -6.82 3.97 -6.21
N LEU A 56 -6.24 2.87 -5.71
CA LEU A 56 -4.84 2.46 -5.95
C LEU A 56 -4.72 1.27 -6.92
N GLY A 57 -5.72 1.04 -7.76
CA GLY A 57 -5.73 -0.08 -8.71
C GLY A 57 -4.56 -0.03 -9.70
N ASP A 58 -4.20 1.17 -10.16
CA ASP A 58 -3.06 1.42 -11.06
C ASP A 58 -1.69 1.25 -10.38
N LYS A 59 -1.65 1.33 -9.03
CA LYS A 59 -0.44 1.13 -8.21
C LYS A 59 -0.33 -0.28 -7.64
N ALA A 60 -1.31 -1.15 -7.89
CA ALA A 60 -1.38 -2.47 -7.26
C ALA A 60 -0.13 -3.33 -7.51
N ALA A 61 0.38 -3.35 -8.74
CA ALA A 61 1.59 -4.11 -9.07
C ALA A 61 2.82 -3.65 -8.27
N TYR A 62 3.02 -2.34 -8.15
CA TYR A 62 4.12 -1.76 -7.37
C TYR A 62 3.99 -2.06 -5.88
N ILE A 63 2.79 -1.86 -5.31
CA ILE A 63 2.54 -2.14 -3.89
C ILE A 63 2.80 -3.63 -3.59
N MET A 64 2.35 -4.53 -4.47
CA MET A 64 2.56 -5.96 -4.28
C MET A 64 4.02 -6.38 -4.41
N GLN A 65 4.78 -5.78 -5.33
CA GLN A 65 6.23 -5.99 -5.37
C GLN A 65 6.90 -5.58 -4.04
N VAL A 66 6.52 -4.42 -3.49
CA VAL A 66 7.02 -3.97 -2.18
C VAL A 66 6.66 -4.96 -1.08
N VAL A 67 5.42 -5.47 -1.08
CA VAL A 67 4.97 -6.49 -0.11
C VAL A 67 5.80 -7.76 -0.22
N ASP A 68 6.08 -8.25 -1.42
CA ASP A 68 6.81 -9.51 -1.63
C ASP A 68 8.25 -9.43 -1.13
N GLU A 69 8.92 -8.30 -1.38
CA GLU A 69 10.30 -8.04 -0.94
C GLU A 69 10.40 -7.76 0.57
N MET A 70 9.31 -7.35 1.22
CA MET A 70 9.34 -6.94 2.61
C MET A 70 9.26 -8.14 3.58
N PRO A 71 10.13 -8.20 4.61
CA PRO A 71 10.01 -9.19 5.66
C PRO A 71 8.87 -8.84 6.63
N PHE A 72 8.38 -9.86 7.34
CA PHE A 72 7.30 -9.68 8.31
C PHE A 72 7.73 -8.83 9.51
N GLY A 73 6.78 -8.05 10.04
CA GLY A 73 6.99 -7.17 11.19
C GLY A 73 7.64 -5.83 10.85
N GLN A 74 7.92 -5.55 9.59
CA GLN A 74 8.45 -4.26 9.15
C GLN A 74 7.35 -3.31 8.67
N ILE A 75 7.63 -2.01 8.88
CA ILE A 75 6.87 -0.89 8.36
C ILE A 75 7.74 -0.21 7.30
N LYS A 76 7.22 -0.06 6.08
CA LYS A 76 7.93 0.61 4.99
C LYS A 76 7.09 1.77 4.48
N LYS A 77 7.70 2.96 4.42
CA LYS A 77 7.11 4.13 3.77
C LYS A 77 7.25 3.97 2.25
N ILE A 78 6.19 4.25 1.50
CA ILE A 78 6.17 4.20 0.03
C ILE A 78 5.61 5.50 -0.55
N ASP A 79 6.03 5.80 -1.77
CA ASP A 79 5.48 6.83 -2.63
C ASP A 79 4.51 6.20 -3.63
N VAL A 80 3.27 6.70 -3.67
CA VAL A 80 2.22 6.28 -4.62
C VAL A 80 1.69 7.44 -5.43
#